data_AF-A0A5S9M6R4-F1
#
_entry.id   AF-A0A5S9M6R4-F1
#
_cell.length_a   1.000
_cell.length_b   1.000
_cell.length_c   1.000
_cell.angle_alpha   90.00
_cell.angle_beta   90.00
_cell.angle_gamma   90.00
#
_symmetry.space_group_name_H-M   'P 1'
#
loop_
_entity.id
_entity.type
_entity.pdbx_description
1 polymer ?
#
loop_
_entity_poly.entity_id
_entity_poly.type
_entity_poly.pdbx_seq_one_letter_code
_entity_poly.pdbx_strand_id
1 'polypeptide(L)'
;MLDGTFKDTGDPATTKSLTFQIGANATQQIDVNIEDMGADAIGAKNAGVIVAGQSVKDIDVTKFADVAAAAAGGFDEQLNIVDSAINQVSAQRAKLGAVQNRLEHTINNLGASGENLTAAESRIRDVDMAKEMSEFTKNNILSQASQAMLAQANQQPQNVLQLLR
;
A
#
# COMPACT_ATOMS: atom_id res chain seq x y z
N MET A 1 6.15 12.41 -16.12
CA MET A 1 5.52 12.26 -14.78
C MET A 1 4.57 13.41 -14.46
N LEU A 2 4.97 14.68 -14.69
CA LEU A 2 4.07 15.85 -14.60
C LEU A 2 3.58 16.33 -15.98
N ASP A 3 3.64 15.47 -16.99
CA ASP A 3 3.32 15.70 -18.42
C ASP A 3 1.86 15.39 -18.75
N GLY A 4 1.01 15.31 -17.72
CA GLY A 4 -0.41 14.98 -17.89
C GLY A 4 -0.73 13.52 -18.15
N THR A 5 0.28 12.63 -18.19
CA THR A 5 0.03 11.18 -18.41
C THR A 5 -0.87 10.56 -17.34
N PHE A 6 -0.90 11.12 -16.13
CA PHE A 6 -1.73 10.66 -15.00
C PHE A 6 -2.83 11.66 -14.59
N LYS A 7 -3.27 12.50 -15.54
CA LYS A 7 -4.33 13.49 -15.30
C LYS A 7 -5.67 12.77 -15.15
N ASP A 8 -6.46 13.22 -14.17
CA ASP A 8 -7.84 12.81 -14.02
C ASP A 8 -8.68 13.41 -15.16
N THR A 9 -9.23 12.55 -16.02
CA THR A 9 -10.02 12.98 -17.18
C THR A 9 -11.51 13.09 -16.87
N GLY A 10 -11.94 12.77 -15.63
CA GLY A 10 -13.35 12.75 -15.25
C GLY A 10 -14.16 11.60 -15.85
N ASP A 11 -13.52 10.72 -16.62
CA ASP A 11 -14.06 9.47 -17.13
C ASP A 11 -13.26 8.29 -16.55
N PRO A 12 -13.89 7.36 -15.81
CA PRO A 12 -13.22 6.24 -15.18
C PRO A 12 -12.52 5.29 -16.16
N ALA A 13 -12.83 5.33 -17.46
CA ALA A 13 -12.21 4.47 -18.47
C ALA A 13 -10.88 5.01 -19.04
N THR A 14 -10.64 6.32 -18.95
CA THR A 14 -9.46 6.99 -19.55
C THR A 14 -8.53 7.61 -18.51
N THR A 15 -8.96 7.67 -17.25
CA THR A 15 -8.15 8.16 -16.14
C THR A 15 -7.01 7.19 -15.86
N LYS A 16 -5.79 7.63 -16.15
CA LYS A 16 -4.58 6.89 -15.79
C LYS A 16 -4.17 7.32 -14.39
N SER A 17 -4.24 6.41 -13.42
CA SER A 17 -3.82 6.63 -12.05
C SER A 17 -2.58 5.78 -11.72
N LEU A 18 -1.74 6.28 -10.82
CA LEU A 18 -0.71 5.46 -10.17
C LEU A 18 -1.39 4.69 -9.04
N THR A 19 -1.55 3.37 -9.22
CA THR A 19 -2.22 2.51 -8.24
C THR A 19 -1.20 1.88 -7.30
N PHE A 20 -1.39 2.07 -5.99
CA PHE A 20 -0.55 1.47 -4.95
C PHE A 20 -1.38 0.44 -4.18
N GLN A 21 -0.93 -0.81 -4.16
CA GLN A 21 -1.51 -1.83 -3.29
C GLN A 21 -1.04 -1.58 -1.85
N ILE A 22 -1.98 -1.25 -0.96
CA ILE A 22 -1.69 -0.81 0.41
C ILE A 22 -2.18 -1.81 1.47
N GLY A 23 -2.59 -3.00 1.07
CA GLY A 23 -3.01 -4.04 2.00
C GLY A 23 -3.03 -5.43 1.39
N ALA A 24 -3.25 -6.43 2.24
CA ALA A 24 -3.17 -7.85 1.88
C ALA A 24 -4.40 -8.37 1.12
N ASN A 25 -5.53 -7.65 1.16
CA ASN A 25 -6.76 -8.06 0.50
C ASN A 25 -6.90 -7.44 -0.90
N ALA A 26 -7.57 -8.17 -1.80
CA ALA A 26 -8.00 -7.62 -3.08
C ALA A 26 -8.82 -6.33 -2.85
N THR A 27 -8.62 -5.32 -3.71
CA THR A 27 -9.24 -3.98 -3.67
C THR A 27 -8.72 -2.98 -2.64
N GLN A 28 -7.72 -3.32 -1.82
CA GLN A 28 -7.05 -2.33 -0.96
C GLN A 28 -5.97 -1.55 -1.73
N GLN A 29 -6.42 -0.58 -2.53
CA GLN A 29 -5.57 0.23 -3.39
C GLN A 29 -5.75 1.72 -3.13
N ILE A 30 -4.67 2.47 -3.28
CA ILE A 30 -4.66 3.93 -3.35
C ILE A 30 -4.31 4.34 -4.76
N ASP A 31 -5.23 5.06 -5.39
CA ASP A 31 -5.00 5.69 -6.67
C ASP A 31 -4.47 7.11 -6.46
N VAL A 32 -3.41 7.46 -7.18
CA VAL A 32 -2.79 8.78 -7.16
C VAL A 32 -2.79 9.34 -8.56
N ASN A 33 -3.49 10.47 -8.73
CA ASN A 33 -3.57 11.18 -9.99
C ASN A 33 -2.64 12.39 -9.93
N ILE A 34 -1.84 12.58 -10.98
CA ILE A 34 -0.97 13.74 -11.14
C ILE A 34 -1.46 14.50 -12.35
N GLU A 35 -2.11 15.63 -12.09
CA GLU A 35 -2.50 16.57 -13.13
C GLU A 35 -1.25 17.08 -13.88
N ASP A 36 -1.44 17.46 -15.14
CA ASP A 36 -0.39 18.06 -15.95
C ASP A 36 0.05 19.39 -15.33
N MET A 37 1.33 19.50 -14.97
CA MET A 37 1.93 20.72 -14.40
C MET A 37 2.89 21.39 -15.41
N GLY A 38 2.82 21.03 -16.69
CA GLY A 38 3.49 21.76 -17.77
C GLY A 38 2.98 23.20 -17.89
N ALA A 39 3.84 24.13 -18.31
CA ALA A 39 3.51 25.56 -18.44
C ALA A 39 2.37 25.85 -19.43
N ASP A 40 2.11 24.91 -20.34
CA ASP A 40 1.00 24.86 -21.28
C ASP A 40 -0.31 24.38 -20.66
N ALA A 41 -0.24 23.61 -19.56
CA ALA A 41 -1.38 22.97 -18.90
C ALA A 41 -1.78 23.62 -17.55
N ILE A 42 -1.04 24.64 -17.11
CA ILE A 42 -1.32 25.45 -15.93
C ILE A 42 -1.57 26.91 -16.33
N GLY A 43 -2.53 27.55 -15.67
CA GLY A 43 -2.95 28.92 -15.99
C GLY A 43 -4.38 29.20 -15.53
N ALA A 44 -4.99 30.30 -15.95
CA ALA A 44 -6.36 30.62 -15.57
C ALA A 44 -7.33 29.61 -16.23
N LYS A 45 -8.04 28.83 -15.41
CA LYS A 45 -9.01 27.83 -15.86
C LYS A 45 -10.43 28.38 -15.70
N ASN A 46 -11.24 28.29 -16.75
CA ASN A 46 -12.68 28.51 -16.68
C ASN A 46 -13.39 27.18 -16.98
N ALA A 47 -14.27 26.74 -16.08
CA ALA A 47 -14.95 25.44 -16.17
C ALA A 47 -14.02 24.22 -16.44
N GLY A 48 -12.82 24.20 -15.85
CA GLY A 48 -11.89 23.07 -15.94
C GLY A 48 -11.03 23.03 -17.21
N VAL A 49 -11.22 23.97 -18.14
CA VAL A 49 -10.41 24.13 -19.35
C VAL A 49 -9.60 25.43 -19.27
N ILE A 50 -8.36 25.40 -19.76
CA ILE A 50 -7.54 26.62 -19.84
C ILE A 50 -8.13 27.53 -20.90
N VAL A 51 -8.34 28.79 -20.56
CA VAL A 51 -8.78 29.81 -21.51
C VAL A 51 -7.66 30.04 -22.51
N ALA A 52 -7.96 30.05 -23.81
CA ALA A 52 -6.94 30.23 -24.86
C ALA A 52 -6.14 31.52 -24.63
N GLY A 53 -4.80 31.40 -24.59
CA GLY A 53 -3.89 32.53 -24.33
C GLY A 53 -3.68 32.87 -22.85
N GLN A 54 -4.20 32.07 -21.92
CA GLN A 54 -4.04 32.26 -20.48
C GLN A 54 -3.25 31.15 -19.79
N SER A 55 -2.38 30.46 -20.52
CA SER A 55 -1.42 29.52 -19.95
C SER A 55 -0.16 30.23 -19.45
N VAL A 56 0.59 29.63 -18.52
CA VAL A 56 1.87 30.18 -18.06
C VAL A 56 2.88 30.35 -19.20
N LYS A 57 2.79 29.53 -20.25
CA LYS A 57 3.60 29.65 -21.46
C LYS A 57 3.33 30.94 -22.25
N ASP A 58 2.11 31.46 -22.17
CA ASP A 58 1.69 32.66 -22.91
C ASP A 58 2.05 33.97 -22.18
N ILE A 59 2.67 33.89 -21.01
CA ILE A 59 3.13 35.06 -20.25
C ILE A 59 4.27 35.73 -21.02
N ASP A 60 3.98 36.93 -21.53
CA ASP A 60 4.94 37.76 -22.24
C ASP A 60 5.26 39.00 -21.40
N VAL A 61 6.44 38.97 -20.78
CA VAL A 61 6.96 40.04 -19.92
C VAL A 61 7.45 41.28 -20.68
N THR A 62 7.43 41.27 -22.02
CA THR A 62 7.90 42.39 -22.85
C THR A 62 6.76 43.27 -23.35
N LYS A 63 5.51 42.77 -23.30
CA LYS A 63 4.30 43.48 -23.77
C LYS A 63 3.59 44.31 -22.69
N PHE A 64 4.20 44.49 -21.53
CA PHE A 64 3.63 45.27 -20.42
C PHE A 64 3.37 46.75 -20.77
N ALA A 65 4.04 47.30 -21.79
CA ALA A 65 3.95 48.72 -22.14
C ALA A 65 2.84 49.08 -23.14
N ASP A 66 2.35 48.13 -23.95
CA ASP A 66 1.46 48.42 -25.09
C ASP A 66 -0.02 48.05 -24.86
N VAL A 67 -0.33 47.35 -23.76
CA VAL A 67 -1.70 46.91 -23.44
C VAL A 67 -2.19 47.76 -22.27
N ALA A 68 -3.09 48.70 -22.54
CA ALA A 68 -3.83 49.40 -21.50
C ALA A 68 -4.30 48.37 -20.46
N ALA A 69 -4.12 48.66 -19.16
CA ALA A 69 -4.37 47.75 -18.03
C ALA A 69 -5.76 47.06 -18.01
N ALA A 70 -6.69 47.44 -18.89
CA ALA A 70 -8.04 46.93 -19.01
C ALA A 70 -8.30 46.05 -20.27
N ALA A 71 -7.32 45.87 -21.18
CA ALA A 71 -7.48 45.02 -22.37
C ALA A 71 -6.82 43.65 -22.14
N ALA A 72 -7.46 42.59 -22.65
CA ALA A 72 -6.98 41.21 -22.56
C ALA A 72 -5.48 41.12 -22.90
N GLY A 73 -4.66 40.75 -21.90
CA GLY A 73 -3.19 40.70 -22.01
C GLY A 73 -2.41 41.72 -21.16
N GLY A 74 -3.09 42.59 -20.38
CA GLY A 74 -2.46 43.52 -19.43
C GLY A 74 -1.78 42.83 -18.23
N PHE A 75 -0.98 43.61 -17.47
CA PHE A 75 -0.19 43.12 -16.32
C PHE A 75 -1.04 42.38 -15.27
N ASP A 76 -2.24 42.89 -14.95
CA ASP A 76 -3.12 42.29 -13.95
C ASP A 76 -3.62 40.90 -14.37
N GLU A 77 -3.90 40.69 -15.66
CA GLU A 77 -4.33 39.38 -16.16
C GLU A 77 -3.18 38.37 -16.14
N GLN A 78 -1.97 38.80 -16.49
CA GLN A 78 -0.78 37.94 -16.39
C GLN A 78 -0.49 37.56 -14.93
N LEU A 79 -0.69 38.47 -13.98
CA LEU A 79 -0.55 38.19 -12.55
C LEU A 79 -1.63 37.18 -12.09
N ASN A 80 -2.88 37.36 -12.52
CA ASN A 80 -3.96 36.41 -12.25
C ASN A 80 -3.66 35.00 -12.80
N ILE A 81 -3.03 34.90 -13.98
CA ILE A 81 -2.59 33.62 -14.55
C ILE A 81 -1.54 32.95 -13.66
N VAL A 82 -0.55 33.72 -13.19
CA VAL A 82 0.50 33.22 -12.28
C VAL A 82 -0.09 32.76 -10.95
N ASP A 83 -0.95 33.57 -10.33
CA ASP A 83 -1.61 33.22 -9.07
C ASP A 83 -2.49 31.96 -9.22
N SER A 84 -3.22 31.86 -10.33
CA SER A 84 -3.99 30.67 -10.66
C SER A 84 -3.11 29.43 -10.83
N ALA A 85 -1.96 29.57 -11.50
CA ALA A 85 -1.01 28.48 -11.67
C ALA A 85 -0.38 28.05 -10.34
N ILE A 86 0.02 28.99 -9.48
CA ILE A 86 0.55 28.71 -8.13
C ILE A 86 -0.50 27.98 -7.29
N ASN A 87 -1.76 28.43 -7.33
CA ASN A 87 -2.84 27.78 -6.61
C ASN A 87 -3.08 26.34 -7.10
N GLN A 88 -3.00 26.09 -8.41
CA GLN A 88 -3.12 24.74 -8.97
C GLN A 88 -1.97 23.83 -8.52
N VAL A 89 -0.73 24.29 -8.60
CA VAL A 89 0.43 23.53 -8.12
C VAL A 89 0.32 23.26 -6.62
N SER A 90 -0.12 24.25 -5.84
CA SER A 90 -0.28 24.12 -4.39
C SER A 90 -1.39 23.14 -4.03
N ALA A 91 -2.52 23.17 -4.74
CA ALA A 91 -3.58 22.19 -4.58
C ALA A 91 -3.11 20.77 -4.90
N GLN A 92 -2.34 20.60 -5.98
CA GLN A 92 -1.78 19.30 -6.35
C GLN A 92 -0.79 18.79 -5.30
N ARG A 93 0.08 19.66 -4.77
CA ARG A 93 0.98 19.33 -3.65
C ARG A 93 0.22 18.95 -2.39
N ALA A 94 -0.86 19.65 -2.07
CA ALA A 94 -1.71 19.34 -0.91
C ALA A 94 -2.36 17.95 -1.05
N LYS A 95 -2.89 17.62 -2.25
CA LYS A 95 -3.42 16.28 -2.54
C LYS A 95 -2.35 15.20 -2.35
N LEU A 96 -1.14 15.41 -2.87
CA LEU A 96 -0.03 14.46 -2.71
C LEU A 96 0.40 14.32 -1.25
N GLY A 97 0.44 15.41 -0.47
CA GLY A 97 0.72 15.36 0.96
C GLY A 97 -0.33 14.58 1.75
N ALA A 98 -1.61 14.75 1.42
CA ALA A 98 -2.69 13.96 2.03
C ALA A 98 -2.54 12.46 1.72
N VAL A 99 -2.19 12.12 0.48
CA VAL A 99 -1.89 10.74 0.08
C VAL A 99 -0.69 10.19 0.84
N GLN A 100 0.39 10.96 1.01
CA GLN A 100 1.56 10.55 1.80
C GLN A 100 1.19 10.25 3.24
N ASN A 101 0.42 11.11 3.91
CA ASN A 101 -0.06 10.86 5.26
C ASN A 101 -0.90 9.57 5.32
N ARG A 102 -1.78 9.36 4.34
CA ARG A 102 -2.59 8.14 4.28
C ARG A 102 -1.73 6.89 4.07
N LEU A 103 -0.70 6.97 3.22
CA LEU A 103 0.26 5.89 3.01
C LEU A 103 1.04 5.59 4.29
N GLU A 104 1.51 6.60 5.01
CA GLU A 104 2.24 6.43 6.27
C GLU A 104 1.38 5.75 7.35
N HIS A 105 0.13 6.21 7.53
CA HIS A 105 -0.82 5.53 8.42
C HIS A 105 -1.10 4.09 7.98
N THR A 106 -1.20 3.86 6.68
CA THR A 106 -1.46 2.51 6.16
C THR A 106 -0.26 1.60 6.36
N ILE A 107 0.96 2.09 6.17
CA ILE A 107 2.21 1.35 6.44
C ILE A 107 2.26 0.95 7.92
N ASN A 108 1.97 1.89 8.82
CA ASN A 108 1.94 1.60 10.26
C ASN A 108 0.88 0.54 10.62
N ASN A 109 -0.32 0.65 10.05
CA ASN A 109 -1.39 -0.33 10.27
C ASN A 109 -1.05 -1.71 9.67
N LEU A 110 -0.43 -1.73 8.48
CA LEU A 110 -0.02 -2.96 7.82
C LEU A 110 1.14 -3.63 8.56
N GLY A 111 2.07 -2.87 9.13
CA GLY A 111 3.12 -3.37 10.00
C GLY A 111 2.54 -4.09 11.22
N ALA A 112 1.62 -3.45 11.94
CA ALA A 112 0.93 -4.08 13.08
C ALA A 112 0.12 -5.32 12.67
N SER A 113 -0.57 -5.26 11.52
CA SER A 113 -1.31 -6.41 10.99
C SER A 113 -0.38 -7.55 10.59
N GLY A 114 0.78 -7.25 10.00
CA GLY A 114 1.81 -8.21 9.64
C GLY A 114 2.43 -8.88 10.86
N GLU A 115 2.68 -8.12 11.93
CA GLU A 115 3.12 -8.68 13.22
C GLU A 115 2.08 -9.62 13.81
N ASN A 116 0.81 -9.21 13.83
CA ASN A 116 -0.31 -10.04 14.31
C ASN A 116 -0.47 -11.32 13.48
N LEU A 117 -0.36 -11.23 12.15
CA LEU A 117 -0.44 -12.39 11.26
C LEU A 117 0.75 -13.32 11.44
N THR A 118 1.96 -12.79 11.59
CA THR A 118 3.17 -13.60 11.85
C THR A 118 3.07 -14.29 13.22
N ALA A 119 2.55 -13.61 14.23
CA ALA A 119 2.30 -14.20 15.55
C ALA A 119 1.20 -15.27 15.50
N ALA A 120 0.13 -15.05 14.72
CA ALA A 120 -0.91 -16.06 14.50
C ALA A 120 -0.38 -17.26 13.71
N GLU A 121 0.47 -17.04 12.69
CA GLU A 121 1.15 -18.10 11.96
C GLU A 121 2.07 -18.88 12.89
N SER A 122 2.86 -18.20 13.71
CA SER A 122 3.71 -18.83 14.74
C SER A 122 2.86 -19.68 15.70
N ARG A 123 1.69 -19.22 16.16
CA ARG A 123 0.80 -20.07 17.00
C ARG A 123 0.23 -21.29 16.27
N ILE A 124 0.04 -21.21 14.96
CA ILE A 124 -0.53 -22.31 14.16
C ILE A 124 0.57 -23.30 13.75
N ARG A 125 1.76 -22.79 13.42
CA ARG A 125 2.87 -23.56 12.85
C ARG A 125 3.87 -24.01 13.90
N ASP A 126 4.15 -23.16 14.88
CA ASP A 126 5.05 -23.48 15.97
C ASP A 126 4.26 -24.24 17.05
N VAL A 127 4.67 -25.49 17.25
CA VAL A 127 4.17 -26.30 18.36
C VAL A 127 4.85 -25.86 19.66
N ASP A 128 4.13 -25.95 20.77
CA ASP A 128 4.75 -25.81 22.09
C ASP A 128 5.72 -26.98 22.30
N MET A 129 7.02 -26.70 22.14
CA MET A 129 8.09 -27.69 22.22
C MET A 129 8.07 -28.43 23.57
N ALA A 130 7.63 -27.78 24.66
CA ALA A 130 7.56 -28.44 25.97
C ALA A 130 6.49 -29.54 25.99
N LYS A 131 5.32 -29.26 25.39
CA LYS A 131 4.24 -30.25 25.28
C LYS A 131 4.60 -31.37 24.32
N GLU A 132 5.16 -31.04 23.17
CA GLU A 132 5.56 -32.02 22.15
C GLU A 132 6.68 -32.93 22.66
N MET A 133 7.65 -32.41 23.43
CA MET A 133 8.70 -33.21 24.06
C MET A 133 8.16 -34.13 25.16
N SER A 134 7.15 -33.70 25.91
CA SER A 134 6.48 -34.54 26.90
C SER A 134 5.71 -35.68 26.24
N GLU A 135 4.96 -35.39 25.19
CA GLU A 135 4.25 -36.40 24.39
C GLU A 135 5.22 -37.34 23.68
N PHE A 136 6.30 -36.82 23.09
CA PHE A 136 7.37 -37.62 22.49
C PHE A 136 8.05 -38.54 23.52
N THR A 137 8.36 -38.04 24.71
CA THR A 137 8.97 -38.83 25.79
C THR A 137 8.00 -39.89 26.30
N LYS A 138 6.73 -39.53 26.49
CA LYS A 138 5.66 -40.46 26.86
C LYS A 138 5.54 -41.58 25.84
N ASN A 139 5.52 -41.24 24.54
CA ASN A 139 5.43 -42.22 23.45
C ASN A 139 6.67 -43.11 23.38
N ASN A 140 7.87 -42.58 23.63
CA ASN A 140 9.10 -43.38 23.73
C ASN A 140 9.06 -44.35 24.91
N ILE A 141 8.65 -43.90 26.10
CA ILE A 141 8.49 -44.75 27.28
C ILE A 141 7.44 -45.83 27.00
N LEU A 142 6.33 -45.48 26.35
CA LEU A 142 5.26 -46.43 26.02
C LEU A 142 5.73 -47.47 24.99
N SER A 143 6.54 -47.10 24.02
CA SER A 143 7.18 -48.01 23.07
C SER A 143 8.17 -48.97 23.76
N GLN A 144 9.04 -48.44 24.63
CA GLN A 144 9.97 -49.26 25.42
C GLN A 144 9.23 -50.19 26.39
N ALA A 145 8.19 -49.70 27.05
CA ALA A 145 7.34 -50.48 27.94
C ALA A 145 6.56 -51.55 27.16
N SER A 146 6.07 -51.26 25.96
CA SER A 146 5.39 -52.25 25.11
C SER A 146 6.33 -53.37 24.69
N GLN A 147 7.59 -53.06 24.37
CA GLN A 147 8.62 -54.06 24.06
C GLN A 147 8.99 -54.91 25.30
N ALA A 148 9.17 -54.28 26.46
CA ALA A 148 9.45 -54.98 27.71
C ALA A 148 8.27 -55.85 28.17
N MET A 149 7.03 -55.36 28.03
CA MET A 149 5.80 -56.11 28.32
C MET A 149 5.62 -57.28 27.36
N LEU A 150 5.91 -57.11 26.07
CA LEU A 150 5.93 -58.22 25.10
C LEU A 150 6.97 -59.27 25.46
N ALA A 151 8.17 -58.86 25.85
CA ALA A 151 9.21 -59.78 26.29
C ALA A 151 8.80 -60.56 27.55
N GLN A 152 8.22 -59.87 28.55
CA GLN A 152 7.72 -60.49 29.78
C GLN A 152 6.54 -61.45 29.51
N ALA A 153 5.60 -61.05 28.65
CA ALA A 153 4.45 -61.86 28.26
C ALA A 153 4.84 -63.10 27.45
N ASN A 154 5.96 -63.07 26.72
CA ASN A 154 6.50 -64.24 26.03
C ASN A 154 7.26 -65.20 26.96
N GLN A 155 7.81 -64.73 28.09
CA GLN A 155 8.50 -65.57 29.07
C GLN A 155 7.56 -66.25 30.06
N GLN A 156 6.42 -65.62 30.39
CA GLN A 156 5.42 -66.19 31.30
C GLN A 156 4.92 -67.60 30.88
N PRO A 157 4.58 -67.85 29.60
CA PRO A 157 4.17 -69.18 29.13
C PRO A 157 5.28 -70.23 29.24
N GLN A 158 6.54 -69.83 29.02
CA GLN A 158 7.68 -70.76 29.07
C GLN A 158 7.97 -71.24 30.49
N ASN A 159 7.81 -70.37 31.50
CA ASN A 159 7.89 -70.76 32.90
C ASN A 159 6.77 -71.72 33.30
N VAL A 160 5.54 -71.52 32.80
CA VAL A 160 4.42 -72.45 33.08
C VAL A 160 4.65 -73.82 32.43
N LEU A 161 5.26 -73.88 31.24
CA LEU A 161 5.65 -75.17 30.63
C LEU A 161 6.76 -75.90 31.38
N GLN A 162 7.63 -75.20 32.13
CA GLN A 162 8.63 -75.85 33.00
C GLN A 162 8.00 -76.48 34.25
N LEU A 163 6.87 -75.96 34.75
CA LEU A 163 6.11 -76.56 35.86
C LEU A 163 5.24 -77.76 35.45
N LEU A 164 5.05 -77.99 34.15
CA LEU A 164 4.27 -79.10 33.59
C LEU A 164 5.14 -80.28 33.10
N ARG A 165 6.43 -80.30 33.46
CA ARG A 165 7.37 -81.38 33.15
C ARG A 165 7.81 -82.14 34.39
#